data_AF-A0A087XJH7-F1
#
_entry.id   AF-A0A087XJH7-F1
#
_cell.length_a   1.000
_cell.length_b   1.000
_cell.length_c   1.000
_cell.angle_alpha   90.00
_cell.angle_beta   90.00
_cell.angle_gamma   90.00
#
_symmetry.space_group_name_H-M   'P 1'
#
loop_
_entity.id
_entity.type
_entity.pdbx_description
1 polymer ?
#
loop_
_entity_poly.entity_id
_entity_poly.type
_entity_poly.pdbx_seq_one_letter_code
_entity_poly.pdbx_strand_id
1 'polypeptide(L)'
;MRRRRPQQSPYKVPNNKTVFALTAEETANRREEMRKFLALPIEEKATHAARALAKLKNELVGELEEEGEEENLNQQQQSCNVFWCLGPKITTSFSLAEEKKLTKESRHELLLMERQQAVLELSLMTKRSEILKMEKAVAKEERKLKQFEKLIERDNQKFEEFLRENERKSVEARALFEREEKSKQEKNAVIKKLTAEMRTIQSELEKYEDALTDYLKYKDFLFRLSPPEWQDEKKSKDSKAKTSSEKNDGQEVEPTETGLERKLPPVRATRLSSAQSDTLQEHLHTLLTICPLCYTPGHLNLFIFSIYFRKKTCSPDSDSLEDKPELYFTDPQQLLDLMSELTEQNLSLIQNSARVGEALEKLRQTVDTTRRKINEEEKIALQIKELNQKLDKEKARGTKLEQMVQLHVSLSSQDQDEMLDALDEKVTEVYSACVENRITDLSTLQKVAKIESRVFSLLQSLEGMPVERLAAVKKVKDSEKRSRMREEKLMEQREKQKERMKRYLERSLADSKKISGKKLMPRCMPAVKKVEVADVDNKPAEDDINDYLFG
;
A
#
# COMPACT_ATOMS: atom_id res chain seq x y z
N MET A 1 -3.83 43.14 -14.31
CA MET A 1 -2.93 41.98 -14.15
C MET A 1 -3.05 41.42 -12.74
N ARG A 2 -3.67 40.23 -12.56
CA ARG A 2 -3.78 39.56 -11.25
C ARG A 2 -2.49 38.76 -10.97
N ARG A 3 -1.75 39.13 -9.93
CA ARG A 3 -0.58 38.37 -9.45
C ARG A 3 -1.02 37.03 -8.87
N ARG A 4 -0.55 35.92 -9.43
CA ARG A 4 -0.71 34.57 -8.86
C ARG A 4 0.17 34.43 -7.62
N ARG A 5 -0.39 33.91 -6.52
CA ARG A 5 0.38 33.51 -5.32
C ARG A 5 1.23 32.28 -5.65
N PRO A 6 2.45 32.16 -5.09
CA PRO A 6 3.29 30.99 -5.32
C PRO A 6 2.72 29.79 -4.55
N GLN A 7 2.36 28.73 -5.28
CA GLN A 7 2.04 27.41 -4.72
C GLN A 7 3.33 26.78 -4.19
N GLN A 8 3.35 26.37 -2.92
CA GLN A 8 4.45 25.59 -2.36
C GLN A 8 4.40 24.15 -2.89
N SER A 9 5.56 23.65 -3.33
CA SER A 9 5.73 22.30 -3.86
C SER A 9 5.41 21.23 -2.79
N PRO A 10 4.65 20.16 -3.12
CA PRO A 10 4.32 19.06 -2.20
C PRO A 10 5.52 18.26 -1.66
N TYR A 11 6.73 18.48 -2.19
CA TYR A 11 7.93 17.71 -1.86
C TYR A 11 8.98 18.48 -1.05
N LYS A 12 8.59 19.57 -0.39
CA LYS A 12 9.53 20.35 0.43
C LYS A 12 9.58 19.80 1.86
N VAL A 13 10.70 19.16 2.21
CA VAL A 13 10.95 18.63 3.55
C VAL A 13 10.93 19.79 4.57
N PRO A 14 10.14 19.72 5.66
CA PRO A 14 10.10 20.76 6.68
C PRO A 14 11.47 20.96 7.33
N ASN A 15 11.85 22.22 7.57
CA ASN A 15 13.09 22.54 8.29
C ASN A 15 13.10 21.87 9.68
N ASN A 16 14.21 21.24 10.07
CA ASN A 16 14.34 20.50 11.34
C ASN A 16 13.94 21.35 12.57
N LYS A 17 14.11 22.67 12.52
CA LYS A 17 13.70 23.59 13.60
C LYS A 17 12.17 23.66 13.78
N THR A 18 11.40 23.45 12.72
CA THR A 18 9.93 23.48 12.75
C THR A 18 9.35 22.18 13.30
N VAL A 19 10.00 21.05 13.04
CA VAL A 19 9.56 19.73 13.55
C VAL A 19 9.69 19.66 15.08
N PHE A 20 10.81 20.17 15.63
CA PHE A 20 11.00 20.23 17.08
C PHE A 20 10.09 21.25 17.76
N ALA A 21 9.75 22.36 17.09
CA ALA A 21 8.80 23.34 17.61
C ALA A 21 7.37 22.76 17.68
N LEU A 22 6.93 22.05 16.64
CA LEU A 22 5.61 21.42 16.61
C LEU A 22 5.49 20.29 17.64
N THR A 23 6.55 19.49 17.85
CA THR A 23 6.55 18.47 18.92
C THR A 23 6.59 19.10 20.31
N ALA A 24 7.33 20.20 20.51
CA ALA A 24 7.32 20.91 21.78
C ALA A 24 5.93 21.52 22.08
N GLU A 25 5.27 22.11 21.09
CA GLU A 25 3.93 22.67 21.19
C GLU A 25 2.86 21.58 21.42
N GLU A 26 2.95 20.44 20.73
CA GLU A 26 2.11 19.27 21.00
C GLU A 26 2.29 18.72 22.43
N THR A 27 3.54 18.66 22.92
CA THR A 27 3.79 18.20 24.30
C THR A 27 3.30 19.19 25.35
N ALA A 28 3.33 20.50 25.05
CA ALA A 28 2.77 21.54 25.91
C ALA A 28 1.23 21.46 25.95
N ASN A 29 0.59 21.32 24.80
CA ASN A 29 -0.87 21.17 24.70
C ASN A 29 -1.35 19.91 25.42
N ARG A 30 -0.66 18.77 25.28
CA ARG A 30 -0.98 17.53 26.04
C ARG A 30 -0.85 17.71 27.56
N ARG A 31 0.15 18.49 28.03
CA ARG A 31 0.31 18.78 29.46
C ARG A 31 -0.80 19.68 29.98
N GLU A 32 -1.26 20.64 29.19
CA GLU A 32 -2.40 21.49 29.55
C GLU A 32 -3.72 20.72 29.56
N GLU A 33 -3.95 19.82 28.60
CA GLU A 33 -5.11 18.92 28.57
C GLU A 33 -5.14 17.99 29.78
N MET A 34 -4.00 17.42 30.17
CA MET A 34 -3.90 16.62 31.40
C MET A 34 -4.19 17.45 32.65
N ARG A 35 -3.72 18.70 32.72
CA ARG A 35 -4.01 19.59 33.86
C ARG A 35 -5.50 19.95 33.93
N LYS A 36 -6.15 20.20 32.78
CA LYS A 36 -7.59 20.44 32.69
C LYS A 36 -8.38 19.20 33.12
N PHE A 37 -7.95 18.00 32.72
CA PHE A 37 -8.59 16.74 33.13
C PHE A 37 -8.44 16.46 34.64
N LEU A 38 -7.25 16.70 35.21
CA LEU A 38 -7.02 16.56 36.66
C LEU A 38 -7.86 17.53 37.49
N ALA A 39 -8.23 18.69 36.93
CA ALA A 39 -9.09 19.68 37.58
C ALA A 39 -10.59 19.33 37.58
N LEU A 40 -11.03 18.29 36.85
CA LEU A 40 -12.45 17.89 36.82
C LEU A 40 -12.88 17.12 38.09
N PRO A 41 -14.16 17.20 38.50
CA PRO A 41 -14.74 16.40 39.57
C PRO A 41 -14.60 14.88 39.34
N ILE A 42 -14.54 14.10 40.42
CA ILE A 42 -14.26 12.65 40.38
C ILE A 42 -15.32 11.86 39.60
N GLU A 43 -16.57 12.31 39.64
CA GLU A 43 -17.72 11.69 38.96
C GLU A 43 -17.59 11.75 37.43
N GLU A 44 -17.05 12.85 36.89
CA GLU A 44 -16.87 13.04 35.44
C GLU A 44 -15.68 12.23 34.91
N LYS A 45 -14.65 12.03 35.74
CA LYS A 45 -13.47 11.20 35.44
C LYS A 45 -13.82 9.70 35.32
N ALA A 46 -14.94 9.26 35.90
CA ALA A 46 -15.38 7.87 35.89
C ALA A 46 -16.12 7.46 34.60
N THR A 47 -16.44 8.40 33.71
CA THR A 47 -17.24 8.14 32.51
C THR A 47 -16.46 7.47 31.37
N HIS A 48 -17.18 6.71 30.53
CA HIS A 48 -16.70 5.86 29.43
C HIS A 48 -15.73 6.57 28.45
N ALA A 49 -15.82 7.89 28.29
CA ALA A 49 -14.93 8.68 27.43
C ALA A 49 -13.48 8.72 27.95
N ALA A 50 -13.26 8.73 29.27
CA ALA A 50 -11.92 8.69 29.86
C ALA A 50 -11.26 7.31 29.70
N ARG A 51 -12.05 6.22 29.74
CA ARG A 51 -11.57 4.85 29.49
C ARG A 51 -11.21 4.63 28.02
N ALA A 52 -11.95 5.23 27.09
CA ALA A 52 -11.64 5.17 25.65
C ALA A 52 -10.30 5.84 25.32
N LEU A 53 -9.97 6.96 25.98
CA LEU A 53 -8.68 7.65 25.82
C LEU A 53 -7.53 6.91 26.52
N ALA A 54 -7.79 6.24 27.65
CA ALA A 54 -6.80 5.36 28.29
C ALA A 54 -6.48 4.13 27.43
N LYS A 55 -7.50 3.52 26.78
CA LYS A 55 -7.30 2.42 25.83
C LYS A 55 -6.45 2.83 24.61
N LEU A 56 -6.71 4.02 24.05
CA LEU A 56 -5.91 4.58 22.94
C LEU A 56 -4.46 4.86 23.35
N LYS A 57 -4.22 5.20 24.62
CA LYS A 57 -2.87 5.38 25.17
C LYS A 57 -2.13 4.05 25.36
N ASN A 58 -2.82 2.99 25.77
CA ASN A 58 -2.24 1.67 26.00
C ASN A 58 -1.95 0.93 24.66
N GLU A 59 -2.80 1.09 23.64
CA GLU A 59 -2.56 0.54 22.29
C GLU A 59 -1.32 1.13 21.59
N LEU A 60 -0.93 2.37 21.90
CA LEU A 60 0.26 3.01 21.31
C LEU A 60 1.56 2.67 22.06
N VAL A 61 1.48 2.17 23.29
CA VAL A 61 2.63 1.85 24.15
C VAL A 61 2.94 0.35 24.18
N GLY A 62 2.05 -0.51 23.68
CA GLY A 62 2.34 -1.94 23.55
C GLY A 62 2.54 -2.63 24.91
N GLU A 63 1.72 -2.26 25.89
CA GLU A 63 1.59 -3.01 27.14
C GLU A 63 0.27 -3.78 27.10
N LEU A 64 0.36 -5.11 27.15
CA LEU A 64 -0.79 -6.01 27.30
C LEU A 64 -1.30 -5.91 28.74
N GLU A 65 -2.48 -5.33 28.94
CA GLU A 65 -3.22 -5.47 30.20
C GLU A 65 -4.08 -6.74 30.15
N GLU A 66 -3.91 -7.59 31.16
CA GLU A 66 -4.81 -8.69 31.50
C GLU A 66 -6.18 -8.11 31.88
N GLU A 67 -7.22 -8.42 31.10
CA GLU A 67 -8.60 -8.15 31.48
C GLU A 67 -8.99 -9.08 32.64
N GLY A 68 -8.99 -8.54 33.86
CA GLY A 68 -9.64 -9.15 35.01
C GLY A 68 -11.15 -8.92 34.94
N GLU A 69 -11.89 -9.94 34.54
CA GLU A 69 -13.34 -10.03 34.75
C GLU A 69 -13.61 -10.09 36.26
N GLU A 70 -14.17 -9.01 36.83
CA GLU A 70 -14.82 -9.05 38.13
C GLU A 70 -16.10 -9.88 38.01
N GLU A 71 -15.99 -11.19 38.23
CA GLU A 71 -17.15 -12.03 38.51
C GLU A 71 -17.63 -11.79 39.94
N ASN A 72 -18.88 -11.35 39.99
CA ASN A 72 -19.68 -11.05 41.15
C ASN A 72 -19.99 -12.35 41.93
N LEU A 73 -19.15 -12.71 42.90
CA LEU A 73 -19.44 -13.79 43.86
C LEU A 73 -20.04 -13.23 45.13
N ASN A 74 -21.36 -13.37 45.18
CA ASN A 74 -22.25 -13.25 46.32
C ASN A 74 -21.59 -13.74 47.63
N GLN A 75 -21.25 -12.81 48.52
CA GLN A 75 -20.82 -13.11 49.88
C GLN A 75 -22.01 -13.59 50.69
N GLN A 76 -22.23 -14.90 50.70
CA GLN A 76 -23.02 -15.52 51.74
C GLN A 76 -22.22 -15.51 53.03
N GLN A 77 -22.57 -14.53 53.86
CA GLN A 77 -22.20 -14.37 55.24
C GLN A 77 -22.59 -15.65 56.01
N GLN A 78 -21.67 -16.60 56.14
CA GLN A 78 -21.73 -17.65 57.15
C GLN A 78 -20.61 -17.42 58.16
N SER A 79 -21.06 -16.85 59.27
CA SER A 79 -20.46 -16.87 60.59
C SER A 79 -19.64 -18.15 60.85
N CYS A 80 -18.33 -18.00 60.95
CA CYS A 80 -17.53 -18.76 61.90
C CYS A 80 -16.70 -17.79 62.71
N ASN A 81 -17.36 -17.14 63.66
CA ASN A 81 -16.70 -16.79 64.90
C ASN A 81 -16.63 -18.07 65.76
N VAL A 82 -15.59 -18.17 66.59
CA VAL A 82 -15.39 -19.14 67.69
C VAL A 82 -14.47 -20.34 67.34
N PHE A 83 -13.21 -20.22 67.81
CA PHE A 83 -12.51 -21.21 68.63
C PHE A 83 -11.90 -22.43 67.95
N TRP A 84 -10.58 -22.40 67.70
CA TRP A 84 -9.63 -23.49 68.04
C TRP A 84 -8.23 -22.90 68.28
N CYS A 85 -8.10 -22.11 69.35
CA CYS A 85 -6.86 -22.14 70.13
C CYS A 85 -6.99 -23.33 71.10
N LEU A 86 -6.61 -24.52 70.64
CA LEU A 86 -6.24 -25.59 71.57
C LEU A 86 -4.77 -25.91 71.33
N GLY A 87 -3.92 -25.21 72.07
CA GLY A 87 -2.80 -25.92 72.69
C GLY A 87 -3.38 -27.05 73.57
N PRO A 88 -2.63 -28.13 73.83
CA PRO A 88 -3.09 -29.19 74.71
C PRO A 88 -3.48 -28.58 76.06
N LYS A 89 -4.78 -28.61 76.37
CA LYS A 89 -5.23 -28.48 77.76
C LYS A 89 -4.68 -29.71 78.46
N ILE A 90 -3.59 -29.52 79.21
CA ILE A 90 -3.27 -30.36 80.34
C ILE A 90 -4.47 -30.21 81.28
N THR A 91 -5.47 -31.07 81.12
CA THR A 91 -6.48 -31.31 82.14
C THR A 91 -5.74 -31.93 83.30
N THR A 92 -5.43 -31.10 84.28
CA THR A 92 -5.19 -31.50 85.66
C THR A 92 -6.49 -32.11 86.20
N SER A 93 -6.80 -33.34 85.79
CA SER A 93 -7.58 -34.28 86.60
C SER A 93 -6.56 -35.22 87.25
N PHE A 94 -5.80 -34.67 88.19
CA PHE A 94 -5.17 -35.44 89.26
C PHE A 94 -6.28 -35.87 90.20
N SER A 95 -7.08 -36.85 89.78
CA SER A 95 -7.80 -37.71 90.69
C SER A 95 -6.77 -38.63 91.34
N LEU A 96 -6.71 -38.58 92.68
CA LEU A 96 -5.84 -39.41 93.52
C LEU A 96 -5.78 -40.86 93.02
N ALA A 97 -4.62 -41.30 92.51
CA ALA A 97 -4.25 -42.71 92.48
C ALA A 97 -2.74 -42.84 92.31
N GLU A 98 -2.08 -43.23 93.40
CA GLU A 98 -0.79 -43.92 93.50
C GLU A 98 0.47 -43.22 92.95
N GLU A 99 1.26 -42.70 93.89
CA GLU A 99 2.70 -42.45 93.73
C GLU A 99 3.44 -43.74 93.34
N LYS A 100 3.52 -44.05 92.05
CA LYS A 100 4.53 -44.96 91.52
C LYS A 100 5.76 -44.12 91.19
N LYS A 101 6.87 -44.38 91.90
CA LYS A 101 8.21 -43.86 91.60
C LYS A 101 8.59 -44.20 90.16
N LEU A 102 8.26 -43.32 89.21
CA LEU A 102 8.81 -43.36 87.87
C LEU A 102 10.29 -43.01 87.97
N THR A 103 11.15 -43.95 87.59
CA THR A 103 12.59 -43.73 87.52
C THR A 103 12.88 -42.54 86.60
N LYS A 104 13.95 -41.79 86.87
CA LYS A 104 14.32 -40.59 86.09
C LYS A 104 14.42 -40.86 84.58
N GLU A 105 14.74 -42.09 84.22
CA GLU A 105 14.83 -42.61 82.84
C GLU A 105 13.47 -42.58 82.12
N SER A 106 12.37 -43.00 82.75
CA SER A 106 11.02 -42.99 82.15
C SER A 106 10.48 -41.58 81.87
N ARG A 107 10.85 -40.59 82.70
CA ARG A 107 10.51 -39.17 82.45
C ARG A 107 11.27 -38.58 81.26
N HIS A 108 12.50 -39.02 81.02
CA HIS A 108 13.31 -38.53 79.89
C HIS A 108 12.80 -39.12 78.56
N GLU A 109 12.34 -40.37 78.55
CA GLU A 109 11.71 -40.99 77.40
C GLU A 109 10.41 -40.28 76.97
N LEU A 110 9.54 -39.91 77.93
CA LEU A 110 8.33 -39.13 77.62
C LEU A 110 8.65 -37.76 77.02
N LEU A 111 9.61 -37.03 77.60
CA LEU A 111 10.05 -35.75 77.06
C LEU A 111 10.68 -35.87 75.67
N LEU A 112 11.38 -36.98 75.38
CA LEU A 112 11.90 -37.27 74.05
C LEU A 112 10.77 -37.55 73.06
N MET A 113 9.75 -38.33 73.44
CA MET A 113 8.59 -38.59 72.59
C MET A 113 7.78 -37.31 72.30
N GLU A 114 7.54 -36.45 73.29
CA GLU A 114 6.84 -35.16 73.09
C GLU A 114 7.63 -34.24 72.15
N ARG A 115 8.96 -34.20 72.28
CA ARG A 115 9.82 -33.44 71.36
C ARG A 115 9.79 -34.02 69.94
N GLN A 116 9.84 -35.34 69.80
CA GLN A 116 9.71 -36.01 68.50
C GLN A 116 8.36 -35.72 67.86
N GLN A 117 7.27 -35.76 68.64
CA GLN A 117 5.93 -35.39 68.19
C GLN A 117 5.88 -33.94 67.70
N ALA A 118 6.45 -32.99 68.44
CA ALA A 118 6.49 -31.58 68.04
C ALA A 118 7.31 -31.35 66.76
N VAL A 119 8.44 -32.05 66.59
CA VAL A 119 9.25 -31.98 65.36
C VAL A 119 8.48 -32.53 64.16
N LEU A 120 7.79 -33.66 64.32
CA LEU A 120 6.94 -34.23 63.26
C LEU A 120 5.77 -33.31 62.92
N GLU A 121 5.15 -32.68 63.91
CA GLU A 121 4.06 -31.73 63.71
C GLU A 121 4.53 -30.48 62.93
N LEU A 122 5.67 -29.90 63.28
CA LEU A 122 6.27 -28.78 62.53
C LEU A 122 6.62 -29.18 61.09
N SER A 123 7.17 -30.39 60.90
CA SER A 123 7.45 -30.94 59.57
C SER A 123 6.17 -31.09 58.74
N LEU A 124 5.10 -31.64 59.33
CA LEU A 124 3.78 -31.76 58.70
C LEU A 124 3.19 -30.39 58.34
N MET A 125 3.25 -29.41 59.23
CA MET A 125 2.76 -28.04 58.95
C MET A 125 3.55 -27.39 57.81
N THR A 126 4.86 -27.57 57.78
CA THR A 126 5.72 -27.08 56.70
C THR A 126 5.31 -27.72 55.38
N LYS A 127 5.13 -29.05 55.34
CA LYS A 127 4.70 -29.78 54.15
C LYS A 127 3.31 -29.39 53.69
N ARG A 128 2.35 -29.20 54.60
CA ARG A 128 1.02 -28.67 54.26
C ARG A 128 1.09 -27.28 53.65
N SER A 129 1.92 -26.39 54.19
CA SER A 129 2.11 -25.04 53.63
C SER A 129 2.76 -25.06 52.24
N GLU A 130 3.66 -26.01 52.00
CA GLU A 130 4.32 -26.23 50.71
C GLU A 130 3.34 -26.79 49.68
N ILE A 131 2.51 -27.78 50.06
CA ILE A 131 1.42 -28.32 49.23
C ILE A 131 0.45 -27.20 48.83
N LEU A 132 0.01 -26.35 49.77
CA LEU A 132 -0.89 -25.24 49.46
C LEU A 132 -0.27 -24.22 48.48
N LYS A 133 1.06 -24.01 48.52
CA LYS A 133 1.74 -23.17 47.53
C LYS A 133 1.74 -23.82 46.15
N MET A 134 2.00 -25.13 46.08
CA MET A 134 1.94 -25.90 44.84
C MET A 134 0.53 -25.93 44.25
N GLU A 135 -0.50 -26.17 45.07
CA GLU A 135 -1.91 -26.15 44.64
C GLU A 135 -2.31 -24.78 44.06
N LYS A 136 -1.85 -23.68 44.68
CA LYS A 136 -2.06 -22.33 44.13
C LYS A 136 -1.37 -22.13 42.79
N ALA A 137 -0.16 -22.68 42.61
CA ALA A 137 0.55 -22.62 41.34
C ALA A 137 -0.17 -23.44 40.26
N VAL A 138 -0.58 -24.66 40.58
CA VAL A 138 -1.38 -25.53 39.69
C VAL A 138 -2.66 -24.84 39.28
N ALA A 139 -3.41 -24.26 40.21
CA ALA A 139 -4.66 -23.54 39.90
C ALA A 139 -4.45 -22.31 39.00
N LYS A 140 -3.28 -21.65 39.05
CA LYS A 140 -2.96 -20.56 38.12
C LYS A 140 -2.68 -21.10 36.71
N GLU A 141 -1.89 -22.16 36.61
CA GLU A 141 -1.60 -22.80 35.32
C GLU A 141 -2.84 -23.43 34.69
N GLU A 142 -3.71 -24.06 35.47
CA GLU A 142 -5.00 -24.57 34.99
C GLU A 142 -5.91 -23.49 34.41
N ARG A 143 -5.93 -22.29 35.01
CA ARG A 143 -6.70 -21.16 34.46
C ARG A 143 -6.16 -20.71 33.10
N LYS A 144 -4.83 -20.62 32.97
CA LYS A 144 -4.18 -20.29 31.70
C LYS A 144 -4.45 -21.37 30.64
N LEU A 145 -4.35 -22.64 31.01
CA LEU A 145 -4.66 -23.76 30.11
C LEU A 145 -6.10 -23.68 29.61
N LYS A 146 -7.08 -23.41 30.49
CA LYS A 146 -8.49 -23.23 30.09
C LYS A 146 -8.68 -22.04 29.15
N GLN A 147 -7.93 -20.95 29.32
CA GLN A 147 -7.98 -19.81 28.40
C GLN A 147 -7.43 -20.18 27.02
N PHE A 148 -6.33 -20.93 26.96
CA PHE A 148 -5.78 -21.43 25.70
C PHE A 148 -6.68 -22.44 25.02
N GLU A 149 -7.31 -23.34 25.77
CA GLU A 149 -8.29 -24.30 25.26
C GLU A 149 -9.46 -23.57 24.58
N LYS A 150 -10.07 -22.59 25.25
CA LYS A 150 -11.13 -21.75 24.66
C LYS A 150 -10.68 -20.99 23.41
N LEU A 151 -9.42 -20.56 23.36
CA LEU A 151 -8.86 -19.88 22.18
C LEU A 151 -8.76 -20.85 21.01
N ILE A 152 -8.21 -22.04 21.24
CA ILE A 152 -8.10 -23.09 20.23
C ILE A 152 -9.49 -23.52 19.74
N GLU A 153 -10.47 -23.69 20.63
CA GLU A 153 -11.86 -23.98 20.25
C GLU A 153 -12.45 -22.90 19.34
N ARG A 154 -12.28 -21.61 19.71
CA ARG A 154 -12.74 -20.49 18.88
C ARG A 154 -12.06 -20.45 17.52
N ASP A 155 -10.77 -20.74 17.46
CA ASP A 155 -10.05 -20.74 16.18
C ASP A 155 -10.46 -21.95 15.33
N ASN A 156 -10.65 -23.13 15.93
CA ASN A 156 -11.20 -24.30 15.24
C ASN A 156 -12.59 -24.02 14.66
N GLN A 157 -13.49 -23.36 15.40
CA GLN A 157 -14.80 -22.96 14.89
C GLN A 157 -14.69 -22.03 13.68
N LYS A 158 -13.81 -21.02 13.72
CA LYS A 158 -13.56 -20.14 12.57
C LYS A 158 -13.00 -20.91 11.37
N PHE A 159 -12.11 -21.89 11.61
CA PHE A 159 -11.57 -22.73 10.54
C PHE A 159 -12.66 -23.60 9.90
N GLU A 160 -13.54 -24.22 10.70
CA GLU A 160 -14.68 -24.98 10.18
C GLU A 160 -15.63 -24.10 9.36
N GLU A 161 -15.93 -22.89 9.84
CA GLU A 161 -16.73 -21.92 9.09
C GLU A 161 -16.08 -21.53 7.77
N PHE A 162 -14.77 -21.30 7.77
CA PHE A 162 -14.01 -21.01 6.55
C PHE A 162 -14.06 -22.18 5.55
N LEU A 163 -13.91 -23.43 6.03
CA LEU A 163 -14.01 -24.62 5.20
C LEU A 163 -15.41 -24.77 4.60
N ARG A 164 -16.46 -24.60 5.41
CA ARG A 164 -17.86 -24.63 4.93
C ARG A 164 -18.13 -23.56 3.88
N GLU A 165 -17.62 -22.35 4.07
CA GLU A 165 -17.79 -21.26 3.10
C GLU A 165 -17.01 -21.52 1.80
N ASN A 166 -15.82 -22.10 1.90
CA ASN A 166 -15.05 -22.50 0.72
C ASN A 166 -15.77 -23.59 -0.08
N GLU A 167 -16.25 -24.63 0.60
CA GLU A 167 -17.04 -25.70 0.00
C GLU A 167 -18.29 -25.14 -0.67
N ARG A 168 -19.03 -24.26 0.03
CA ARG A 168 -20.20 -23.57 -0.50
C ARG A 168 -19.88 -22.81 -1.78
N LYS A 169 -18.84 -21.97 -1.79
CA LYS A 169 -18.39 -21.23 -2.99
C LYS A 169 -18.01 -22.17 -4.12
N SER A 170 -17.34 -23.29 -3.80
CA SER A 170 -16.95 -24.30 -4.80
C SER A 170 -18.16 -24.98 -5.43
N VAL A 171 -19.22 -25.21 -4.65
CA VAL A 171 -20.48 -25.80 -5.11
C VAL A 171 -21.28 -24.79 -5.92
N GLU A 172 -21.36 -23.53 -5.46
CA GLU A 172 -22.02 -22.45 -6.19
C GLU A 172 -21.35 -22.21 -7.56
N ALA A 173 -20.01 -22.21 -7.62
CA ALA A 173 -19.26 -22.10 -8.87
C ALA A 173 -19.54 -23.29 -9.81
N ARG A 174 -19.57 -24.52 -9.29
CA ARG A 174 -19.95 -25.71 -10.06
C ARG A 174 -21.38 -25.62 -10.60
N ALA A 175 -22.33 -25.20 -9.77
CA ALA A 175 -23.73 -25.05 -10.19
C ALA A 175 -23.91 -23.98 -11.28
N LEU A 176 -23.18 -22.87 -11.20
CA LEU A 176 -23.19 -21.85 -12.26
C LEU A 176 -22.61 -22.40 -13.57
N PHE A 177 -21.47 -23.10 -13.50
CA PHE A 177 -20.87 -23.75 -14.66
C PHE A 177 -21.84 -24.75 -15.32
N GLU A 178 -22.50 -25.60 -14.54
CA GLU A 178 -23.48 -26.56 -15.07
C GLU A 178 -24.68 -25.87 -15.73
N ARG A 179 -25.16 -24.73 -15.20
CA ARG A 179 -26.25 -23.96 -15.83
C ARG A 179 -25.80 -23.34 -17.16
N GLU A 180 -24.61 -22.75 -17.19
CA GLU A 180 -24.05 -22.20 -18.43
C GLU A 180 -23.79 -23.29 -19.47
N GLU A 181 -23.33 -24.46 -19.05
CA GLU A 181 -23.14 -25.61 -19.93
C GLU A 181 -24.47 -26.10 -20.50
N LYS A 182 -25.52 -26.23 -19.68
CA LYS A 182 -26.87 -26.57 -20.16
C LYS A 182 -27.39 -25.56 -21.17
N SER A 183 -27.29 -24.25 -20.89
CA SER A 183 -27.70 -23.20 -21.84
C SER A 183 -26.90 -23.26 -23.15
N LYS A 184 -25.60 -23.54 -23.07
CA LYS A 184 -24.74 -23.74 -24.25
C LYS A 184 -25.16 -24.97 -25.05
N GLN A 185 -25.46 -26.09 -24.38
CA GLN A 185 -25.94 -27.30 -25.04
C GLN A 185 -27.29 -27.08 -25.74
N GLU A 186 -28.23 -26.35 -25.11
CA GLU A 186 -29.51 -25.97 -25.71
C GLU A 186 -29.31 -25.10 -26.96
N LYS A 187 -28.49 -24.04 -26.87
CA LYS A 187 -28.15 -23.19 -28.02
C LYS A 187 -27.49 -24.00 -29.14
N ASN A 188 -26.56 -24.90 -28.80
CA ASN A 188 -25.94 -25.79 -29.78
C ASN A 188 -26.95 -26.73 -30.45
N ALA A 189 -27.96 -27.21 -29.71
CA ALA A 189 -29.03 -28.02 -30.28
C ALA A 189 -29.89 -27.21 -31.26
N VAL A 190 -30.21 -25.95 -30.93
CA VAL A 190 -30.92 -25.03 -31.84
C VAL A 190 -30.08 -24.74 -33.08
N ILE A 191 -28.78 -24.46 -32.93
CA ILE A 191 -27.85 -24.26 -34.06
C ILE A 191 -27.86 -25.49 -34.97
N LYS A 192 -27.79 -26.71 -34.41
CA LYS A 192 -27.85 -27.95 -35.19
C LYS A 192 -29.16 -28.10 -35.96
N LYS A 193 -30.31 -27.76 -35.34
CA LYS A 193 -31.62 -27.77 -36.01
C LYS A 193 -31.67 -26.77 -37.16
N LEU A 194 -31.32 -25.51 -36.92
CA LEU A 194 -31.26 -24.46 -37.95
C LEU A 194 -30.28 -24.84 -39.08
N THR A 195 -29.14 -25.44 -38.76
CA THR A 195 -28.18 -25.90 -39.78
C THR A 195 -28.77 -27.03 -40.63
N ALA A 196 -29.60 -27.90 -40.06
CA ALA A 196 -30.31 -28.93 -40.82
C ALA A 196 -31.37 -28.30 -41.75
N GLU A 197 -32.16 -27.34 -41.25
CA GLU A 197 -33.15 -26.59 -42.04
C GLU A 197 -32.50 -25.78 -43.18
N MET A 198 -31.35 -25.16 -42.92
CA MET A 198 -30.58 -24.48 -43.96
C MET A 198 -30.16 -25.47 -45.06
N ARG A 199 -29.72 -26.68 -44.70
CA ARG A 199 -29.36 -27.71 -45.69
C ARG A 199 -30.56 -28.19 -46.48
N THR A 200 -31.75 -28.34 -45.85
CA THR A 200 -32.95 -28.73 -46.59
C THR A 200 -33.36 -27.66 -47.60
N ILE A 201 -33.36 -26.38 -47.19
CA ILE A 201 -33.65 -25.26 -48.09
C ILE A 201 -32.62 -25.17 -49.23
N GLN A 202 -31.32 -25.37 -48.93
CA GLN A 202 -30.28 -25.44 -49.96
C GLN A 202 -30.55 -26.55 -50.98
N SER A 203 -30.92 -27.75 -50.52
CA SER A 203 -31.27 -28.85 -51.43
C SER A 203 -32.55 -28.62 -52.24
N GLU A 204 -33.48 -27.81 -51.73
CA GLU A 204 -34.66 -27.38 -52.48
C GLU A 204 -34.30 -26.32 -53.52
N LEU A 205 -33.43 -25.37 -53.15
CA LEU A 205 -32.90 -24.37 -54.07
C LEU A 205 -32.16 -25.03 -55.24
N GLU A 206 -31.30 -26.02 -54.97
CA GLU A 206 -30.61 -26.80 -56.01
C GLU A 206 -31.61 -27.48 -56.97
N LYS A 207 -32.72 -28.04 -56.48
CA LYS A 207 -33.78 -28.61 -57.34
C LYS A 207 -34.45 -27.55 -58.21
N TYR A 208 -34.69 -26.35 -57.67
CA TYR A 208 -35.25 -25.24 -58.44
C TYR A 208 -34.25 -24.69 -59.47
N GLU A 209 -32.97 -24.65 -59.13
CA GLU A 209 -31.89 -24.30 -60.07
C GLU A 209 -31.83 -25.32 -61.22
N ASP A 210 -31.83 -26.61 -60.92
CA ASP A 210 -31.87 -27.68 -61.94
C ASP A 210 -33.11 -27.52 -62.85
N ALA A 211 -34.30 -27.32 -62.26
CA ALA A 211 -35.52 -27.06 -63.02
C ALA A 211 -35.42 -25.80 -63.90
N LEU A 212 -34.81 -24.73 -63.39
CA LEU A 212 -34.56 -23.52 -64.16
C LEU A 212 -33.62 -23.79 -65.35
N THR A 213 -32.56 -24.59 -65.15
CA THR A 213 -31.68 -24.97 -66.27
C THR A 213 -32.44 -25.76 -67.34
N ASP A 214 -33.37 -26.63 -66.95
CA ASP A 214 -34.20 -27.37 -67.90
C ASP A 214 -35.17 -26.45 -68.64
N TYR A 215 -35.81 -25.50 -67.95
CA TYR A 215 -36.64 -24.47 -68.61
C TYR A 215 -35.85 -23.60 -69.58
N LEU A 216 -34.60 -23.25 -69.27
CA LEU A 216 -33.72 -22.53 -70.18
C LEU A 216 -33.39 -23.38 -71.42
N LYS A 217 -33.09 -24.67 -71.25
CA LYS A 217 -32.90 -25.60 -72.37
C LYS A 217 -34.16 -25.70 -73.24
N TYR A 218 -35.35 -25.78 -72.62
CA TYR A 218 -36.62 -25.79 -73.35
C TYR A 218 -36.87 -24.48 -74.09
N LYS A 219 -36.59 -23.33 -73.46
CA LYS A 219 -36.67 -22.01 -74.10
C LYS A 219 -35.78 -21.96 -75.34
N ASP A 220 -34.53 -22.38 -75.22
CA ASP A 220 -33.57 -22.39 -76.33
C ASP A 220 -33.99 -23.35 -77.44
N PHE A 221 -34.52 -24.52 -77.07
CA PHE A 221 -35.07 -25.48 -78.02
C PHE A 221 -36.28 -24.93 -78.78
N LEU A 222 -37.24 -24.32 -78.08
CA LEU A 222 -38.40 -23.67 -78.70
C LEU A 222 -38.01 -22.48 -79.57
N PHE A 223 -37.00 -21.71 -79.14
CA PHE A 223 -36.44 -20.63 -79.94
C PHE A 223 -35.86 -21.15 -81.25
N ARG A 224 -35.16 -22.29 -81.23
CA ARG A 224 -34.62 -22.95 -82.44
C ARG A 224 -35.71 -23.50 -83.37
N LEU A 225 -36.84 -23.95 -82.82
CA LEU A 225 -37.98 -24.45 -83.62
C LEU A 225 -38.84 -23.33 -84.20
N SER A 226 -38.69 -22.09 -83.74
CA SER A 226 -39.52 -20.98 -84.20
C SER A 226 -39.15 -20.55 -85.63
N PRO A 227 -40.10 -20.08 -86.46
CA PRO A 227 -39.83 -19.69 -87.85
C PRO A 227 -38.70 -18.64 -87.97
N PRO A 228 -37.84 -18.71 -89.02
CA PRO A 228 -36.68 -17.81 -89.18
C PRO A 228 -37.06 -16.33 -89.15
N GLU A 229 -38.17 -15.98 -89.81
CA GLU A 229 -38.71 -14.60 -89.86
C GLU A 229 -39.00 -14.04 -88.45
N TRP A 230 -39.45 -14.89 -87.52
CA TRP A 230 -39.75 -14.49 -86.14
C TRP A 230 -38.51 -14.48 -85.23
N GLN A 231 -37.55 -15.38 -85.47
CA GLN A 231 -36.27 -15.37 -84.75
C GLN A 231 -35.47 -14.10 -85.04
N ASP A 232 -35.46 -13.64 -86.29
CA ASP A 232 -34.72 -12.45 -86.72
C ASP A 232 -35.43 -11.16 -86.26
N GLU A 233 -36.76 -11.15 -86.18
CA GLU A 233 -37.53 -10.04 -85.59
C GLU A 233 -37.32 -9.93 -84.06
N LYS A 234 -37.10 -11.06 -83.37
CA LYS A 234 -36.80 -11.09 -81.93
C LYS A 234 -35.35 -10.69 -81.64
N LYS A 235 -34.38 -11.20 -82.40
CA LYS A 235 -32.97 -10.81 -82.32
C LYS A 235 -32.75 -9.34 -82.73
N SER A 236 -33.51 -8.82 -83.69
CA SER A 236 -33.48 -7.39 -84.07
C SER A 236 -34.14 -6.47 -83.02
N LYS A 237 -35.13 -6.97 -82.26
CA LYS A 237 -35.70 -6.27 -81.08
C LYS A 237 -34.76 -6.33 -79.87
N ASP A 238 -34.12 -7.46 -79.59
CA ASP A 238 -33.14 -7.61 -78.50
C ASP A 238 -31.84 -6.85 -78.78
N SER A 239 -31.41 -6.74 -80.04
CA SER A 239 -30.29 -5.87 -80.43
C SER A 239 -30.63 -4.38 -80.41
N LYS A 240 -31.88 -3.99 -80.75
CA LYS A 240 -32.36 -2.60 -80.54
C LYS A 240 -32.46 -2.23 -79.06
N ALA A 241 -32.89 -3.14 -78.18
CA ALA A 241 -32.98 -2.93 -76.73
C ALA A 241 -31.60 -2.91 -76.03
N LYS A 242 -30.60 -3.66 -76.55
CA LYS A 242 -29.21 -3.58 -76.08
C LYS A 242 -28.50 -2.29 -76.49
N THR A 243 -28.77 -1.73 -77.67
CA THR A 243 -28.21 -0.41 -78.07
C THR A 243 -28.73 0.78 -77.26
N SER A 244 -29.80 0.62 -76.47
CA SER A 244 -30.31 1.67 -75.57
C SER A 244 -29.85 1.54 -74.12
N SER A 245 -29.14 0.47 -73.73
CA SER A 245 -28.75 0.24 -72.33
C SER A 245 -27.24 0.09 -72.10
N GLU A 246 -26.40 0.18 -73.14
CA GLU A 246 -24.93 0.18 -73.02
C GLU A 246 -24.33 1.55 -73.37
N LYS A 247 -24.55 2.53 -72.49
CA LYS A 247 -23.59 3.64 -72.26
C LYS A 247 -23.57 3.93 -70.75
N ASN A 248 -22.35 3.89 -70.20
CA ASN A 248 -21.92 3.94 -68.79
C ASN A 248 -21.91 2.55 -68.13
N ASP A 249 -20.79 1.90 -67.83
CA ASP A 249 -19.38 2.30 -67.83
C ASP A 249 -18.53 1.07 -68.15
N GLY A 250 -17.47 1.25 -68.93
CA GLY A 250 -16.43 0.26 -69.10
C GLY A 250 -15.36 0.44 -68.04
N GLN A 251 -14.99 -0.64 -67.35
CA GLN A 251 -13.59 -1.05 -67.33
C GLN A 251 -13.45 -2.56 -67.07
N GLU A 252 -12.66 -3.16 -67.97
CA GLU A 252 -12.15 -4.53 -68.10
C GLU A 252 -11.88 -5.29 -66.80
N VAL A 253 -12.09 -6.62 -66.80
CA VAL A 253 -11.03 -7.65 -66.98
C VAL A 253 -11.69 -9.01 -67.31
N GLU A 254 -11.21 -9.65 -68.38
CA GLU A 254 -11.51 -11.02 -68.86
C GLU A 254 -10.31 -11.97 -68.52
N PRO A 255 -10.38 -13.31 -68.66
CA PRO A 255 -10.29 -14.26 -67.54
C PRO A 255 -9.19 -15.32 -67.72
N THR A 256 -8.92 -16.16 -66.72
CA THR A 256 -8.51 -17.55 -66.97
C THR A 256 -8.71 -18.49 -65.77
N GLU A 257 -9.06 -19.72 -66.10
CA GLU A 257 -9.55 -20.83 -65.29
C GLU A 257 -8.49 -21.50 -64.39
N THR A 258 -8.92 -22.11 -63.27
CA THR A 258 -8.80 -23.57 -62.94
C THR A 258 -8.80 -23.86 -61.43
N GLY A 259 -9.73 -24.73 -60.99
CA GLY A 259 -9.43 -25.95 -60.21
C GLY A 259 -8.99 -25.89 -58.73
N LEU A 260 -9.77 -26.63 -57.91
CA LEU A 260 -9.43 -27.38 -56.70
C LEU A 260 -9.58 -26.76 -55.28
N GLU A 261 -10.54 -27.36 -54.57
CA GLU A 261 -10.48 -27.90 -53.20
C GLU A 261 -10.15 -27.00 -51.97
N ARG A 262 -11.18 -26.94 -51.10
CA ARG A 262 -11.16 -27.20 -49.64
C ARG A 262 -10.37 -26.29 -48.67
N LYS A 263 -11.15 -25.81 -47.70
CA LYS A 263 -10.89 -25.61 -46.24
C LYS A 263 -10.34 -24.24 -45.79
N LEU A 264 -11.20 -23.50 -45.07
CA LEU A 264 -10.83 -22.57 -43.96
C LEU A 264 -10.14 -23.37 -42.82
N PRO A 265 -9.34 -22.79 -41.88
CA PRO A 265 -9.26 -21.40 -41.37
C PRO A 265 -7.78 -20.95 -41.06
N PRO A 266 -7.41 -20.10 -40.06
CA PRO A 266 -7.94 -18.85 -39.48
C PRO A 266 -6.93 -17.65 -39.49
N VAL A 267 -7.46 -16.46 -39.25
CA VAL A 267 -6.74 -15.18 -39.09
C VAL A 267 -5.99 -15.10 -37.75
N ARG A 268 -4.71 -14.66 -37.81
CA ARG A 268 -3.92 -14.17 -36.68
C ARG A 268 -3.81 -12.64 -36.74
N ALA A 269 -4.47 -12.03 -35.78
CA ALA A 269 -4.17 -10.84 -34.99
C ALA A 269 -3.00 -9.87 -35.37
N THR A 270 -3.37 -8.58 -35.28
CA THR A 270 -2.70 -7.45 -34.61
C THR A 270 -1.75 -6.50 -35.39
N ARG A 271 -1.96 -5.20 -35.07
CA ARG A 271 -1.06 -4.02 -35.09
C ARG A 271 -1.05 -3.24 -36.41
N LEU A 272 -1.06 -1.90 -36.47
CA LEU A 272 -0.78 -0.82 -35.51
C LEU A 272 -1.15 0.56 -36.15
N SER A 273 -1.25 1.59 -35.32
CA SER A 273 -0.94 3.02 -35.58
C SER A 273 -1.93 3.81 -36.48
N SER A 274 -2.78 4.69 -35.96
CA SER A 274 -2.51 6.06 -35.48
C SER A 274 -1.90 7.00 -36.53
N ALA A 275 -2.70 7.95 -37.03
CA ALA A 275 -2.51 9.39 -36.86
C ALA A 275 -3.46 10.20 -37.78
N GLN A 276 -4.06 11.23 -37.18
CA GLN A 276 -4.58 12.49 -37.75
C GLN A 276 -5.83 12.45 -38.63
N SER A 277 -6.87 13.16 -38.17
CA SER A 277 -7.42 14.34 -38.86
C SER A 277 -8.48 15.02 -37.97
N ASP A 278 -8.02 16.00 -37.19
CA ASP A 278 -8.85 17.10 -36.72
C ASP A 278 -9.23 17.95 -37.94
N THR A 279 -10.53 18.14 -38.20
CA THR A 279 -11.16 19.33 -38.82
C THR A 279 -12.56 18.97 -39.35
N LEU A 280 -13.59 18.79 -38.51
CA LEU A 280 -15.00 18.90 -38.91
C LEU A 280 -15.92 19.12 -37.69
N GLN A 281 -15.58 20.06 -36.81
CA GLN A 281 -16.39 20.37 -35.62
C GLN A 281 -16.76 21.86 -35.48
N GLU A 282 -16.88 22.59 -36.60
CA GLU A 282 -17.24 24.02 -36.58
C GLU A 282 -18.51 24.39 -37.36
N HIS A 283 -19.26 23.46 -37.96
CA HIS A 283 -20.45 23.84 -38.77
C HIS A 283 -21.79 23.26 -38.29
N LEU A 284 -21.83 22.54 -37.16
CA LEU A 284 -23.08 21.99 -36.60
C LEU A 284 -23.60 22.73 -35.35
N HIS A 285 -22.96 23.82 -34.94
CA HIS A 285 -23.36 24.58 -33.75
C HIS A 285 -24.17 25.87 -34.07
N THR A 286 -24.42 26.18 -35.36
CA THR A 286 -25.04 27.46 -35.76
C THR A 286 -26.51 27.34 -36.22
N LEU A 287 -27.09 26.13 -36.22
CA LEU A 287 -28.50 25.91 -36.59
C LEU A 287 -29.38 25.39 -35.45
N LEU A 288 -28.87 25.38 -34.22
CA LEU A 288 -29.60 24.91 -33.04
C LEU A 288 -29.88 26.04 -32.02
N THR A 289 -30.13 27.26 -32.48
CA THR A 289 -30.39 28.40 -31.58
C THR A 289 -31.45 29.37 -32.09
N ILE A 290 -32.58 28.87 -32.62
CA ILE A 290 -33.81 29.67 -32.68
C ILE A 290 -35.02 28.83 -32.24
N CYS A 291 -35.62 29.30 -31.15
CA CYS A 291 -36.97 29.06 -30.61
C CYS A 291 -37.30 27.70 -29.93
N PRO A 292 -37.51 27.70 -28.60
CA PRO A 292 -38.11 26.60 -27.86
C PRO A 292 -39.62 26.80 -27.77
N LEU A 293 -40.41 26.17 -28.65
CA LEU A 293 -41.85 25.86 -28.47
C LEU A 293 -42.43 25.24 -29.76
N CYS A 294 -42.20 23.94 -30.00
CA CYS A 294 -43.07 23.17 -30.90
C CYS A 294 -42.94 21.66 -30.66
N TYR A 295 -43.76 21.16 -29.74
CA TYR A 295 -44.16 19.76 -29.70
C TYR A 295 -45.42 19.64 -30.57
N THR A 296 -45.31 18.99 -31.74
CA THR A 296 -46.30 18.09 -32.40
C THR A 296 -46.05 18.01 -33.92
N PRO A 297 -46.30 16.85 -34.57
CA PRO A 297 -45.89 16.58 -35.95
C PRO A 297 -46.81 17.17 -37.04
N GLY A 298 -47.76 18.04 -36.68
CA GLY A 298 -48.81 18.50 -37.60
C GLY A 298 -48.45 19.71 -38.47
N HIS A 299 -47.44 20.50 -38.11
CA HIS A 299 -47.21 21.82 -38.72
C HIS A 299 -46.31 21.81 -39.97
N LEU A 300 -45.52 20.76 -40.18
CA LEU A 300 -44.68 20.61 -41.38
C LEU A 300 -45.52 20.30 -42.63
N ASN A 301 -46.62 19.55 -42.49
CA ASN A 301 -47.50 19.21 -43.60
C ASN A 301 -48.28 20.43 -44.14
N LEU A 302 -48.67 21.38 -43.29
CA LEU A 302 -49.42 22.56 -43.72
C LEU A 302 -48.54 23.58 -44.46
N PHE A 303 -47.23 23.62 -44.15
CA PHE A 303 -46.27 24.50 -44.82
C PHE A 303 -45.89 23.98 -46.21
N ILE A 304 -45.70 22.66 -46.36
CA ILE A 304 -45.43 22.05 -47.68
C ILE A 304 -46.68 22.13 -48.59
N PHE A 305 -47.89 21.97 -48.04
CA PHE A 305 -49.13 22.10 -48.82
C PHE A 305 -49.34 23.52 -49.37
N SER A 306 -48.96 24.56 -48.63
CA SER A 306 -49.04 25.98 -49.04
C SER A 306 -48.09 26.32 -50.19
N ILE A 307 -46.88 25.77 -50.20
CA ILE A 307 -45.88 26.03 -51.25
C ILE A 307 -46.27 25.35 -52.57
N TYR A 308 -46.90 24.17 -52.51
CA TYR A 308 -47.31 23.42 -53.71
C TYR A 308 -48.59 23.98 -54.36
N PHE A 309 -49.52 24.57 -53.59
CA PHE A 309 -50.78 25.09 -54.14
C PHE A 309 -50.73 26.55 -54.62
N ARG A 310 -49.69 27.32 -54.26
CA ARG A 310 -49.59 28.76 -54.60
C ARG A 310 -49.07 29.05 -56.03
N LYS A 311 -48.69 28.03 -56.80
CA LYS A 311 -48.10 28.20 -58.14
C LYS A 311 -49.02 27.92 -59.32
N LYS A 312 -50.31 27.65 -59.12
CA LYS A 312 -51.23 27.32 -60.23
C LYS A 312 -52.58 28.04 -60.13
N THR A 313 -52.57 29.33 -60.44
CA THR A 313 -53.75 30.07 -60.92
C THR A 313 -53.29 31.07 -61.97
N CYS A 314 -53.43 30.72 -63.26
CA CYS A 314 -53.59 31.72 -64.31
C CYS A 314 -54.58 31.16 -65.34
N SER A 315 -55.61 31.96 -65.59
CA SER A 315 -56.77 31.76 -66.48
C SER A 315 -56.34 31.81 -67.97
N PRO A 316 -57.19 31.35 -68.91
CA PRO A 316 -56.80 30.93 -70.24
C PRO A 316 -56.87 32.05 -71.30
N ASP A 317 -56.39 31.68 -72.49
CA ASP A 317 -56.52 32.32 -73.82
C ASP A 317 -55.31 33.13 -74.31
N SER A 318 -54.47 32.49 -75.14
CA SER A 318 -54.33 32.85 -76.56
C SER A 318 -53.44 31.83 -77.30
N ASP A 319 -53.87 31.48 -78.50
CA ASP A 319 -53.41 30.41 -79.37
C ASP A 319 -51.98 30.51 -79.91
N SER A 320 -51.53 29.36 -80.43
CA SER A 320 -50.53 29.18 -81.50
C SER A 320 -49.06 29.11 -81.08
N LEU A 321 -48.57 27.89 -80.84
CA LEU A 321 -47.64 27.19 -81.74
C LEU A 321 -47.38 25.78 -81.18
N GLU A 322 -47.56 24.78 -82.04
CA GLU A 322 -47.18 23.40 -81.83
C GLU A 322 -45.67 23.31 -81.56
N ASP A 323 -45.30 23.18 -80.31
CA ASP A 323 -44.08 22.47 -79.92
C ASP A 323 -44.47 21.55 -78.79
N LYS A 324 -44.69 20.28 -79.13
CA LYS A 324 -44.96 19.22 -78.16
C LYS A 324 -43.67 19.08 -77.36
N PRO A 325 -43.59 19.52 -76.08
CA PRO A 325 -42.36 19.34 -75.34
C PRO A 325 -42.11 17.84 -75.26
N GLU A 326 -40.98 17.37 -75.79
CA GLU A 326 -40.50 16.01 -75.57
C GLU A 326 -40.25 15.87 -74.07
N LEU A 327 -41.28 15.42 -73.36
CA LEU A 327 -41.21 15.07 -71.95
C LEU A 327 -40.27 13.87 -71.84
N TYR A 328 -39.22 14.03 -71.03
CA TYR A 328 -38.23 12.98 -70.74
C TYR A 328 -38.90 11.65 -70.35
N PHE A 329 -40.04 11.72 -69.67
CA PHE A 329 -40.91 10.59 -69.42
C PHE A 329 -42.02 10.54 -70.46
N THR A 330 -41.97 9.54 -71.33
CA THR A 330 -42.95 9.32 -72.41
C THR A 330 -44.18 8.55 -71.90
N ASP A 331 -44.05 7.88 -70.76
CA ASP A 331 -45.09 7.14 -70.06
C ASP A 331 -45.09 7.54 -68.56
N PRO A 332 -46.22 7.96 -67.97
CA PRO A 332 -46.31 8.28 -66.54
C PRO A 332 -45.85 7.16 -65.60
N GLN A 333 -45.84 5.90 -66.06
CA GLN A 333 -45.33 4.76 -65.28
C GLN A 333 -43.82 4.87 -65.01
N GLN A 334 -43.02 5.43 -65.93
CA GLN A 334 -41.56 5.57 -65.76
C GLN A 334 -41.17 6.42 -64.55
N LEU A 335 -41.96 7.45 -64.22
CA LEU A 335 -41.72 8.29 -63.05
C LEU A 335 -42.13 7.58 -61.74
N LEU A 336 -43.20 6.81 -61.77
CA LEU A 336 -43.64 6.01 -60.63
C LEU A 336 -42.65 4.89 -60.32
N ASP A 337 -42.12 4.25 -61.36
CA ASP A 337 -41.08 3.23 -61.26
C ASP A 337 -39.80 3.82 -60.65
N LEU A 338 -39.31 4.96 -61.16
CA LEU A 338 -38.15 5.66 -60.60
C LEU A 338 -38.37 6.07 -59.13
N MET A 339 -39.56 6.56 -58.79
CA MET A 339 -39.91 6.91 -57.41
C MET A 339 -39.90 5.67 -56.51
N SER A 340 -40.46 4.55 -56.99
CA SER A 340 -40.49 3.30 -56.26
C SER A 340 -39.08 2.75 -56.02
N GLU A 341 -38.21 2.79 -57.02
CA GLU A 341 -36.82 2.36 -56.91
C GLU A 341 -36.04 3.26 -55.93
N LEU A 342 -36.22 4.58 -56.00
CA LEU A 342 -35.64 5.53 -55.03
C LEU A 342 -36.17 5.30 -53.62
N THR A 343 -37.45 4.95 -53.44
CA THR A 343 -37.99 4.62 -52.12
C THR A 343 -37.42 3.32 -51.58
N GLU A 344 -37.23 2.30 -52.42
CA GLU A 344 -36.61 1.04 -52.05
C GLU A 344 -35.15 1.24 -51.65
N GLN A 345 -34.38 2.02 -52.44
CA GLN A 345 -33.01 2.38 -52.13
C GLN A 345 -32.91 3.15 -50.81
N ASN A 346 -33.78 4.15 -50.57
CA ASN A 346 -33.79 4.89 -49.31
C ASN A 346 -34.15 4.00 -48.12
N LEU A 347 -35.12 3.10 -48.26
CA LEU A 347 -35.46 2.11 -47.21
C LEU A 347 -34.28 1.18 -46.93
N SER A 348 -33.56 0.74 -47.95
CA SER A 348 -32.36 -0.09 -47.80
C SER A 348 -31.24 0.65 -47.06
N LEU A 349 -31.04 1.94 -47.35
CA LEU A 349 -30.06 2.80 -46.67
C LEU A 349 -30.43 3.01 -45.21
N ILE A 350 -31.71 3.25 -44.90
CA ILE A 350 -32.18 3.37 -43.51
C ILE A 350 -31.93 2.07 -42.75
N GLN A 351 -32.29 0.92 -43.32
CA GLN A 351 -32.04 -0.38 -42.69
C GLN A 351 -30.55 -0.65 -42.49
N ASN A 352 -29.71 -0.30 -43.47
CA ASN A 352 -28.25 -0.46 -43.35
C ASN A 352 -27.69 0.46 -42.25
N SER A 353 -28.10 1.73 -42.22
CA SER A 353 -27.70 2.67 -41.17
C SER A 353 -28.10 2.21 -39.76
N ALA A 354 -29.29 1.60 -39.61
CA ALA A 354 -29.75 1.04 -38.36
C ALA A 354 -28.91 -0.19 -37.94
N ARG A 355 -28.62 -1.11 -38.87
CA ARG A 355 -27.76 -2.28 -38.62
C ARG A 355 -26.35 -1.87 -38.22
N VAL A 356 -25.77 -0.89 -38.90
CA VAL A 356 -24.45 -0.33 -38.56
C VAL A 356 -24.49 0.35 -37.19
N GLY A 357 -25.56 1.10 -36.88
CA GLY A 357 -25.77 1.69 -35.57
C GLY A 357 -25.79 0.66 -34.43
N GLU A 358 -26.53 -0.44 -34.59
CA GLU A 358 -26.55 -1.53 -33.61
C GLU A 358 -25.18 -2.21 -33.47
N ALA A 359 -24.45 -2.40 -34.57
CA ALA A 359 -23.11 -2.97 -34.53
C ALA A 359 -22.12 -2.08 -33.78
N LEU A 360 -22.21 -0.75 -33.99
CA LEU A 360 -21.41 0.24 -33.27
C LEU A 360 -21.73 0.27 -31.78
N GLU A 361 -23.01 0.18 -31.40
CA GLU A 361 -23.39 0.15 -29.99
C GLU A 361 -22.90 -1.12 -29.29
N LYS A 362 -23.02 -2.28 -29.94
CA LYS A 362 -22.42 -3.53 -29.46
C LYS A 362 -20.91 -3.40 -29.29
N LEU A 363 -20.22 -2.82 -30.27
CA LEU A 363 -18.77 -2.58 -30.18
C LEU A 363 -18.43 -1.65 -29.01
N ARG A 364 -19.18 -0.56 -28.83
CA ARG A 364 -19.01 0.38 -27.72
C ARG A 364 -19.15 -0.31 -26.37
N GLN A 365 -20.16 -1.16 -26.19
CA GLN A 365 -20.34 -1.97 -24.98
C GLN A 365 -19.17 -2.94 -24.74
N THR A 366 -18.63 -3.58 -25.79
CA THR A 366 -17.43 -4.43 -25.64
C THR A 366 -16.19 -3.63 -25.25
N VAL A 367 -16.02 -2.41 -25.77
CA VAL A 367 -14.91 -1.51 -25.39
C VAL A 367 -15.05 -1.06 -23.94
N ASP A 368 -16.25 -0.69 -23.50
CA ASP A 368 -16.48 -0.25 -22.13
C ASP A 368 -16.29 -1.38 -21.11
N THR A 369 -16.70 -2.60 -21.45
CA THR A 369 -16.51 -3.78 -20.59
C THR A 369 -15.04 -4.21 -20.54
N THR A 370 -14.32 -4.19 -21.66
CA THR A 370 -12.87 -4.45 -21.68
C THR A 370 -12.08 -3.41 -20.91
N ARG A 371 -12.43 -2.12 -21.03
CA ARG A 371 -11.82 -1.04 -20.25
C ARG A 371 -12.02 -1.22 -18.74
N ARG A 372 -13.22 -1.65 -18.31
CA ARG A 372 -13.49 -1.95 -16.89
C ARG A 372 -12.61 -3.08 -16.37
N LYS A 373 -12.46 -4.16 -17.14
CA LYS A 373 -11.56 -5.29 -16.79
C LYS A 373 -10.10 -4.85 -16.68
N ILE A 374 -9.61 -4.06 -17.64
CA ILE A 374 -8.23 -3.52 -17.59
C ILE A 374 -8.02 -2.66 -16.33
N ASN A 375 -8.98 -1.79 -15.98
CA ASN A 375 -8.90 -0.97 -14.77
C ASN A 375 -8.89 -1.82 -13.48
N GLU A 376 -9.57 -2.96 -13.46
CA GLU A 376 -9.55 -3.91 -12.33
C GLU A 376 -8.19 -4.62 -12.23
N GLU A 377 -7.64 -5.07 -13.36
CA GLU A 377 -6.29 -5.66 -13.44
C GLU A 377 -5.21 -4.67 -12.96
N GLU A 378 -5.32 -3.39 -13.32
CA GLU A 378 -4.41 -2.34 -12.85
C GLU A 378 -4.47 -2.15 -11.32
N LYS A 379 -5.66 -2.23 -10.71
CA LYS A 379 -5.80 -2.17 -9.24
C LYS A 379 -5.11 -3.35 -8.57
N ILE A 380 -5.27 -4.56 -9.12
CA ILE A 380 -4.60 -5.76 -8.61
C ILE A 380 -3.08 -5.61 -8.75
N ALA A 381 -2.59 -5.11 -9.89
CA ALA A 381 -1.17 -4.88 -10.11
C ALA A 381 -0.57 -3.85 -9.11
N LEU A 382 -1.33 -2.82 -8.74
CA LEU A 382 -0.95 -1.87 -7.70
C LEU A 382 -0.87 -2.53 -6.31
N GLN A 383 -1.85 -3.37 -5.96
CA GLN A 383 -1.83 -4.12 -4.70
C GLN A 383 -0.64 -5.08 -4.63
N ILE A 384 -0.32 -5.78 -5.71
CA ILE A 384 0.87 -6.66 -5.79
C ILE A 384 2.15 -5.84 -5.57
N LYS A 385 2.27 -4.66 -6.19
CA LYS A 385 3.43 -3.77 -5.98
C LYS A 385 3.56 -3.34 -4.52
N GLU A 386 2.45 -3.00 -3.87
CA GLU A 386 2.45 -2.61 -2.46
C GLU A 386 2.87 -3.78 -1.54
N LEU A 387 2.32 -4.97 -1.78
CA LEU A 387 2.68 -6.17 -1.03
C LEU A 387 4.15 -6.56 -1.21
N ASN A 388 4.69 -6.46 -2.43
CA ASN A 388 6.10 -6.71 -2.69
C ASN A 388 7.00 -5.71 -1.94
N GLN A 389 6.63 -4.42 -1.90
CA GLN A 389 7.37 -3.44 -1.10
C GLN A 389 7.34 -3.76 0.40
N LYS A 390 6.21 -4.24 0.93
CA LYS A 390 6.10 -4.70 2.32
C LYS A 390 6.98 -5.94 2.56
N LEU A 391 6.97 -6.90 1.64
CA LEU A 391 7.80 -8.09 1.71
C LEU A 391 9.30 -7.75 1.70
N ASP A 392 9.74 -6.83 0.84
CA ASP A 392 11.15 -6.42 0.77
C ASP A 392 11.60 -5.73 2.06
N LYS A 393 10.73 -4.91 2.68
CA LYS A 393 10.99 -4.31 4.00
C LYS A 393 11.12 -5.38 5.09
N GLU A 394 10.25 -6.38 5.11
CA GLU A 394 10.34 -7.49 6.07
C GLU A 394 11.58 -8.36 5.82
N LYS A 395 11.94 -8.65 4.57
CA LYS A 395 13.21 -9.33 4.25
C LYS A 395 14.43 -8.54 4.71
N ALA A 396 14.43 -7.22 4.53
CA ALA A 396 15.49 -6.35 5.03
C ALA A 396 15.57 -6.35 6.57
N ARG A 397 14.42 -6.43 7.26
CA ARG A 397 14.38 -6.60 8.72
C ARG A 397 14.90 -7.97 9.15
N GLY A 398 14.50 -9.03 8.45
CA GLY A 398 14.96 -10.40 8.68
C GLY A 398 16.47 -10.53 8.55
N THR A 399 17.05 -10.05 7.44
CA THR A 399 18.51 -10.06 7.23
C THR A 399 19.26 -9.23 8.28
N LYS A 400 18.71 -8.10 8.73
CA LYS A 400 19.30 -7.32 9.84
C LYS A 400 19.25 -8.10 11.16
N LEU A 401 18.14 -8.79 11.43
CA LEU A 401 18.00 -9.60 12.63
C LEU A 401 18.95 -10.80 12.60
N GLU A 402 19.09 -11.48 11.46
CA GLU A 402 20.08 -12.54 11.24
C GLU A 402 21.50 -12.03 11.50
N GLN A 403 21.86 -10.85 10.99
CA GLN A 403 23.16 -10.23 11.27
C GLN A 403 23.35 -9.94 12.77
N MET A 404 22.31 -9.45 13.46
CA MET A 404 22.36 -9.18 14.91
C MET A 404 22.52 -10.47 15.71
N VAL A 405 21.79 -11.53 15.34
CA VAL A 405 21.90 -12.85 15.97
C VAL A 405 23.28 -13.44 15.68
N GLN A 406 23.77 -13.34 14.46
CA GLN A 406 25.10 -13.81 14.09
C GLN A 406 26.19 -13.06 14.86
N LEU A 407 26.09 -11.74 14.99
CA LEU A 407 27.00 -10.94 15.83
C LEU A 407 26.92 -11.34 17.31
N HIS A 408 25.71 -11.57 17.84
CA HIS A 408 25.53 -12.02 19.22
C HIS A 408 26.12 -13.43 19.46
N VAL A 409 26.02 -14.33 18.47
CA VAL A 409 26.65 -15.65 18.51
C VAL A 409 28.19 -15.55 18.32
N SER A 410 28.66 -14.52 17.61
CA SER A 410 30.09 -14.27 17.38
C SER A 410 30.77 -13.57 18.57
N LEU A 411 30.01 -12.75 19.32
CA LEU A 411 30.40 -12.23 20.64
C LEU A 411 30.42 -13.43 21.59
N SER A 412 31.57 -14.08 21.65
CA SER A 412 31.79 -15.19 22.57
C SER A 412 31.53 -14.73 24.01
N SER A 413 31.12 -15.64 24.91
CA SER A 413 31.00 -15.33 26.34
C SER A 413 32.25 -14.66 26.91
N GLN A 414 33.42 -14.95 26.31
CA GLN A 414 34.70 -14.35 26.61
C GLN A 414 34.69 -12.81 26.51
N ASP A 415 34.10 -12.22 25.48
CA ASP A 415 34.07 -10.76 25.31
C ASP A 415 33.13 -10.09 26.32
N GLN A 416 32.07 -10.80 26.74
CA GLN A 416 31.19 -10.35 27.82
C GLN A 416 31.87 -10.43 29.17
N ASP A 417 32.64 -11.50 29.43
CA ASP A 417 33.43 -11.68 30.64
C ASP A 417 34.55 -10.62 30.74
N GLU A 418 35.24 -10.29 29.64
CA GLU A 418 36.24 -9.21 29.59
C GLU A 418 35.62 -7.83 29.91
N MET A 419 34.42 -7.53 29.40
CA MET A 419 33.71 -6.29 29.73
C MET A 419 33.27 -6.26 31.20
N LEU A 420 32.85 -7.39 31.75
CA LEU A 420 32.46 -7.50 33.15
C LEU A 420 33.66 -7.34 34.09
N ASP A 421 34.82 -7.89 33.72
CA ASP A 421 36.07 -7.71 34.45
C ASP A 421 36.54 -6.26 34.41
N ALA A 422 36.51 -5.61 33.24
CA ALA A 422 36.82 -4.18 33.11
C ALA A 422 35.87 -3.29 33.94
N LEU A 423 34.60 -3.69 34.05
CA LEU A 423 33.63 -3.03 34.91
C LEU A 423 33.96 -3.25 36.39
N ASP A 424 34.31 -4.47 36.81
CA ASP A 424 34.72 -4.73 38.20
C ASP A 424 35.97 -3.94 38.58
N GLU A 425 36.96 -3.84 37.69
CA GLU A 425 38.15 -3.01 37.89
C GLU A 425 37.78 -1.55 38.16
N LYS A 426 36.89 -0.96 37.33
CA LYS A 426 36.45 0.43 37.49
C LYS A 426 35.61 0.65 38.74
N VAL A 427 34.70 -0.28 39.04
CA VAL A 427 33.91 -0.22 40.28
C VAL A 427 34.82 -0.33 41.50
N THR A 428 35.87 -1.14 41.43
CA THR A 428 36.88 -1.29 42.49
C THR A 428 37.69 0.00 42.67
N GLU A 429 38.12 0.65 41.57
CA GLU A 429 38.78 1.95 41.60
C GLU A 429 37.92 2.98 42.34
N VAL A 430 36.64 3.10 41.97
CA VAL A 430 35.71 4.06 42.60
C VAL A 430 35.41 3.71 44.05
N TYR A 431 35.23 2.42 44.37
CA TYR A 431 35.01 1.95 45.74
C TYR A 431 36.19 2.31 46.63
N SER A 432 37.41 2.09 46.15
CA SER A 432 38.64 2.40 46.88
C SER A 432 38.78 3.90 47.16
N ALA A 433 38.44 4.74 46.18
CA ALA A 433 38.54 6.19 46.30
C ALA A 433 37.45 6.81 47.21
N CYS A 434 36.23 6.27 47.18
CA CYS A 434 35.06 6.89 47.81
C CYS A 434 34.65 6.29 49.17
N VAL A 435 34.96 5.02 49.43
CA VAL A 435 34.45 4.28 50.59
C VAL A 435 35.58 3.77 51.49
N GLU A 436 36.47 2.91 50.99
CA GLU A 436 37.52 2.25 51.80
C GLU A 436 38.81 2.03 51.01
N ASN A 437 39.97 2.46 51.53
CA ASN A 437 41.29 2.23 50.91
C ASN A 437 41.79 0.77 50.95
N ARG A 438 41.01 -0.17 51.48
CA ARG A 438 41.41 -1.58 51.62
C ARG A 438 40.74 -2.42 50.54
N ILE A 439 41.53 -3.26 49.88
CA ILE A 439 41.03 -4.28 48.97
C ILE A 439 40.25 -5.29 49.81
N THR A 440 38.94 -5.34 49.61
CA THR A 440 38.04 -6.30 50.27
C THR A 440 37.45 -7.21 49.20
N ASP A 441 37.33 -8.51 49.49
CA ASP A 441 36.78 -9.53 48.57
C ASP A 441 35.25 -9.41 48.47
N LEU A 442 34.77 -8.24 48.05
CA LEU A 442 33.36 -7.95 47.84
C LEU A 442 33.02 -8.19 46.37
N SER A 443 31.81 -8.68 46.10
CA SER A 443 31.34 -8.74 44.71
C SER A 443 31.14 -7.34 44.14
N THR A 444 31.22 -7.19 42.83
CA THR A 444 31.03 -5.91 42.12
C THR A 444 29.73 -5.22 42.55
N LEU A 445 28.64 -5.98 42.65
CA LEU A 445 27.33 -5.47 43.10
C LEU A 445 27.37 -4.96 44.56
N GLN A 446 28.08 -5.66 45.44
CA GLN A 446 28.25 -5.23 46.84
C GLN A 446 29.10 -3.97 46.95
N LYS A 447 30.17 -3.85 46.14
CA LYS A 447 30.97 -2.62 46.03
C LYS A 447 30.09 -1.44 45.59
N VAL A 448 29.24 -1.63 44.57
CA VAL A 448 28.27 -0.62 44.10
C VAL A 448 27.29 -0.23 45.21
N ALA A 449 26.64 -1.20 45.88
CA ALA A 449 25.67 -0.92 46.94
C ALA A 449 26.27 -0.08 48.08
N LYS A 450 27.54 -0.33 48.43
CA LYS A 450 28.27 0.48 49.42
C LYS A 450 28.61 1.88 48.91
N ILE A 451 28.99 2.03 47.64
CA ILE A 451 29.17 3.34 47.00
C ILE A 451 27.86 4.12 47.06
N GLU A 452 26.74 3.51 46.70
CA GLU A 452 25.41 4.12 46.74
C GLU A 452 25.04 4.58 48.15
N SER A 453 25.24 3.74 49.17
CA SER A 453 25.01 4.11 50.57
C SER A 453 25.88 5.30 51.01
N ARG A 454 27.14 5.36 50.56
CA ARG A 454 28.03 6.49 50.82
C ARG A 454 27.56 7.76 50.14
N VAL A 455 27.17 7.68 48.87
CA VAL A 455 26.60 8.80 48.10
C VAL A 455 25.33 9.31 48.77
N PHE A 456 24.44 8.42 49.18
CA PHE A 456 23.22 8.77 49.88
C PHE A 456 23.52 9.53 51.19
N SER A 457 24.46 9.03 52.00
CA SER A 457 24.90 9.68 53.24
C SER A 457 25.46 11.09 52.97
N LEU A 458 26.26 11.24 51.91
CA LEU A 458 26.81 12.54 51.50
C LEU A 458 25.69 13.50 51.04
N LEU A 459 24.71 13.03 50.28
CA LEU A 459 23.56 13.84 49.86
C LEU A 459 22.72 14.30 51.05
N GLN A 460 22.46 13.43 52.02
CA GLN A 460 21.75 13.79 53.25
C GLN A 460 22.53 14.85 54.06
N SER A 461 23.87 14.73 54.12
CA SER A 461 24.71 15.75 54.77
C SER A 461 24.70 17.09 54.02
N LEU A 462 24.52 17.05 52.69
CA LEU A 462 24.48 18.24 51.83
C LEU A 462 23.14 18.98 51.96
N GLU A 463 22.03 18.25 52.18
CA GLU A 463 20.71 18.82 52.44
C GLU A 463 20.64 19.59 53.77
N GLY A 464 21.42 19.16 54.77
CA GLY A 464 21.53 19.85 56.06
C GLY A 464 22.46 21.07 56.09
N MET A 465 23.14 21.42 54.98
CA MET A 465 24.09 22.54 54.95
C MET A 465 23.40 23.91 54.73
N PRO A 466 23.89 24.98 55.36
CA PRO A 466 23.33 26.32 55.18
C PRO A 466 23.47 26.80 53.73
N VAL A 467 22.40 27.40 53.21
CA VAL A 467 22.21 27.77 51.81
C VAL A 467 23.30 28.73 51.30
N GLU A 468 23.82 29.60 52.16
CA GLU A 468 24.87 30.57 51.82
C GLU A 468 26.20 29.86 51.49
N ARG A 469 26.57 28.83 52.27
CA ARG A 469 27.80 28.05 52.01
C ARG A 469 27.67 27.23 50.73
N LEU A 470 26.49 26.64 50.49
CA LEU A 470 26.22 25.92 49.24
C LEU A 470 26.31 26.84 48.02
N ALA A 471 25.78 28.06 48.11
CA ALA A 471 25.87 29.05 47.05
C ALA A 471 27.32 29.47 46.76
N ALA A 472 28.16 29.63 47.79
CA ALA A 472 29.58 29.95 47.63
C ALA A 472 30.34 28.80 46.94
N VAL A 473 30.17 27.56 47.39
CA VAL A 473 30.80 26.37 46.79
C VAL A 473 30.35 26.18 45.33
N LYS A 474 29.06 26.39 45.04
CA LYS A 474 28.52 26.33 43.68
C LYS A 474 29.17 27.37 42.76
N LYS A 475 29.32 28.62 43.23
CA LYS A 475 30.02 29.68 42.47
C LYS A 475 31.46 29.31 42.15
N VAL A 476 32.19 28.72 43.10
CA VAL A 476 33.57 28.24 42.89
C VAL A 476 33.59 27.13 41.84
N LYS A 477 32.77 26.08 41.98
CA LYS A 477 32.70 24.96 41.03
C LYS A 477 32.31 25.42 39.61
N ASP A 478 31.36 26.35 39.50
CA ASP A 478 30.93 26.91 38.21
C ASP A 478 32.00 27.83 37.60
N SER A 479 32.82 28.51 38.41
CA SER A 479 33.99 29.26 37.92
C SER A 479 35.10 28.34 37.42
N GLU A 480 35.38 27.25 38.13
CA GLU A 480 36.39 26.25 37.77
C GLU A 480 36.02 25.52 36.47
N LYS A 481 34.76 25.06 36.34
CA LYS A 481 34.25 24.44 35.11
C LYS A 481 34.42 25.36 33.91
N ARG A 482 34.09 26.66 34.06
CA ARG A 482 34.29 27.65 32.99
C ARG A 482 35.77 27.85 32.67
N SER A 483 36.66 27.77 33.65
CA SER A 483 38.10 27.82 33.44
C SER A 483 38.61 26.61 32.64
N ARG A 484 38.27 25.39 33.07
CA ARG A 484 38.66 24.14 32.38
C ARG A 484 38.17 24.11 30.93
N MET A 485 36.93 24.52 30.67
CA MET A 485 36.38 24.62 29.31
C MET A 485 37.14 25.63 28.42
N ARG A 486 37.68 26.72 28.99
CA ARG A 486 38.50 27.67 28.23
C ARG A 486 39.89 27.11 27.97
N GLU A 487 40.48 26.47 28.98
CA GLU A 487 41.80 25.84 28.88
C GLU A 487 41.81 24.71 27.87
N GLU A 488 40.81 23.83 27.88
CA GLU A 488 40.66 22.74 26.90
C GLU A 488 40.51 23.26 25.47
N LYS A 489 39.70 24.31 25.26
CA LYS A 489 39.59 24.98 23.95
C LYS A 489 40.92 25.59 23.49
N LEU A 490 41.66 26.20 24.42
CA LEU A 490 42.97 26.78 24.12
C LEU A 490 43.98 25.68 23.75
N MET A 491 43.95 24.55 24.45
CA MET A 491 44.79 23.39 24.15
C MET A 491 44.44 22.77 22.79
N GLU A 492 43.16 22.59 22.48
CA GLU A 492 42.71 22.10 21.17
C GLU A 492 43.16 23.03 20.04
N GLN A 493 43.10 24.36 20.25
CA GLN A 493 43.62 25.32 19.28
C GLN A 493 45.13 25.23 19.11
N ARG A 494 45.89 25.08 20.21
CA ARG A 494 47.34 24.90 20.18
C ARG A 494 47.72 23.60 19.46
N GLU A 495 46.99 22.51 19.70
CA GLU A 495 47.21 21.24 19.02
C GLU A 495 46.92 21.35 17.52
N LYS A 496 45.81 21.97 17.13
CA LYS A 496 45.51 22.26 15.71
C LYS A 496 46.59 23.13 15.07
N GLN A 497 47.13 24.12 15.78
CA GLN A 497 48.25 24.94 15.29
C GLN A 497 49.53 24.10 15.14
N LYS A 498 49.89 23.29 16.15
CA LYS A 498 51.04 22.38 16.11
C LYS A 498 50.90 21.36 14.98
N GLU A 499 49.72 20.80 14.77
CA GLU A 499 49.45 19.86 13.69
C GLU A 499 49.55 20.53 12.32
N ARG A 500 49.02 21.75 12.17
CA ARG A 500 49.18 22.54 10.94
C ARG A 500 50.65 22.82 10.65
N MET A 501 51.42 23.21 11.66
CA MET A 501 52.86 23.45 11.54
C MET A 501 53.60 22.16 11.17
N LYS A 502 53.27 21.04 11.81
CA LYS A 502 53.83 19.71 11.51
C LYS A 502 53.54 19.31 10.07
N ARG A 503 52.30 19.43 9.60
CA ARG A 503 51.91 19.15 8.21
C ARG A 503 52.58 20.10 7.22
N TYR A 504 52.81 21.36 7.60
CA TYR A 504 53.56 22.31 6.76
C TYR A 504 55.02 21.88 6.62
N LEU A 505 55.68 21.56 7.74
CA LEU A 505 57.05 21.07 7.77
C LEU A 505 57.19 19.76 6.99
N GLU A 506 56.28 18.81 7.21
CA GLU A 506 56.23 17.54 6.49
C GLU A 506 56.07 17.75 4.98
N ARG A 507 55.20 18.68 4.54
CA ARG A 507 55.10 19.07 3.12
C ARG A 507 56.35 19.72 2.57
N SER A 508 57.10 20.47 3.40
CA SER A 508 58.35 21.10 2.98
C SER A 508 59.52 20.12 2.88
N LEU A 509 59.55 19.10 3.73
CA LEU A 509 60.55 18.04 3.74
C LEU A 509 60.22 16.89 2.79
N ALA A 510 58.96 16.75 2.38
CA ALA A 510 58.55 15.75 1.41
C ALA A 510 59.25 15.99 0.07
N ASP A 511 59.91 14.95 -0.42
CA ASP A 511 60.56 14.98 -1.73
C ASP A 511 59.56 15.39 -2.80
N SER A 512 59.91 16.42 -3.57
CA SER A 512 59.08 16.83 -4.70
C SER A 512 58.90 15.64 -5.64
N LYS A 513 57.65 15.26 -5.93
CA LYS A 513 57.38 14.21 -6.92
C LYS A 513 58.09 14.56 -8.22
N LYS A 514 59.04 13.72 -8.64
CA LYS A 514 59.72 13.88 -9.92
C LYS A 514 58.67 13.74 -11.02
N ILE A 515 58.33 14.85 -11.66
CA ILE A 515 57.44 14.86 -12.82
C ILE A 515 58.21 14.14 -13.93
N SER A 516 57.85 12.89 -14.24
CA SER A 516 58.40 12.15 -15.38
C SER A 516 57.79 12.71 -16.67
N GLY A 517 58.31 13.86 -17.11
CA GLY A 517 57.93 14.56 -18.34
C GLY A 517 59.15 15.21 -19.00
N LYS A 518 58.93 15.85 -20.15
CA LYS A 518 60.00 16.58 -20.87
C LYS A 518 60.58 17.68 -19.98
N LYS A 519 61.91 17.73 -19.85
CA LYS A 519 62.64 18.72 -19.06
C LYS A 519 62.29 20.13 -19.53
N LEU A 520 61.81 20.99 -18.62
CA LEU A 520 61.54 22.41 -18.91
C LEU A 520 62.86 23.09 -19.32
N MET A 521 62.89 23.64 -20.53
CA MET A 521 63.99 24.47 -21.04
C MET A 521 63.87 25.88 -20.45
N PRO A 522 64.85 26.38 -19.67
CA PRO A 522 64.86 27.77 -19.24
C PRO A 522 64.95 28.66 -20.48
N ARG A 523 64.03 29.63 -20.61
CA ARG A 523 64.00 30.53 -21.78
C ARG A 523 65.04 31.65 -21.73
N CYS A 524 65.62 31.94 -20.56
CA CYS A 524 66.72 32.89 -20.38
C CYS A 524 67.57 32.51 -19.17
N MET A 525 68.88 32.81 -19.18
CA MET A 525 69.70 32.85 -17.96
C MET A 525 69.72 34.27 -17.40
N PRO A 526 69.31 34.50 -16.14
CA PRO A 526 69.47 35.81 -15.51
C PRO A 526 70.96 36.11 -15.30
N ALA A 527 71.36 37.35 -15.58
CA ALA A 527 72.74 37.81 -15.44
C ALA A 527 73.18 37.73 -13.96
N VAL A 528 74.33 37.09 -13.73
CA VAL A 528 74.96 36.98 -12.40
C VAL A 528 75.40 38.38 -11.96
N LYS A 529 74.69 38.96 -10.98
CA LYS A 529 75.20 40.13 -10.24
C LYS A 529 76.30 39.63 -9.31
N LYS A 530 77.50 40.21 -9.43
CA LYS A 530 78.57 40.02 -8.44
C LYS A 530 78.07 40.57 -7.10
N VAL A 531 78.06 39.74 -6.08
CA VAL A 531 77.81 40.15 -4.70
C VAL A 531 79.09 40.83 -4.22
N GLU A 532 79.04 42.15 -4.04
CA GLU A 532 79.97 42.83 -3.16
C GLU A 532 79.51 42.55 -1.73
N VAL A 533 80.36 41.85 -0.97
CA VAL A 533 80.19 41.63 0.46
C VAL A 533 80.48 42.97 1.14
N ALA A 534 79.43 43.62 1.65
CA ALA A 534 79.58 44.66 2.65
C ALA A 534 79.56 43.98 4.02
N ASP A 535 80.74 43.91 4.65
CA ASP A 535 80.85 43.74 6.09
C ASP A 535 80.15 44.93 6.77
N VAL A 536 79.08 44.66 7.52
CA VAL A 536 78.59 45.58 8.54
C VAL A 536 78.27 44.81 9.80
N ASP A 537 78.90 45.31 10.85
CA ASP A 537 79.04 44.78 12.20
C ASP A 537 77.74 44.35 12.90
N ASN A 538 77.89 43.29 13.68
CA ASN A 538 77.04 42.98 14.83
C ASN A 538 76.97 44.16 15.79
N LYS A 539 75.78 44.74 15.94
CA LYS A 539 75.34 45.32 17.23
C LYS A 539 73.96 44.75 17.59
N PRO A 540 73.78 44.22 18.80
CA PRO A 540 72.48 43.74 19.25
C PRO A 540 71.66 44.95 19.67
N ALA A 541 70.54 45.17 19.01
CA ALA A 541 69.46 46.02 19.52
C ALA A 541 68.38 45.07 20.05
N GLU A 542 68.54 44.65 21.30
CA GLU A 542 67.39 44.34 22.13
C GLU A 542 66.68 45.67 22.43
N ASP A 543 65.35 45.62 22.51
CA ASP A 543 64.42 46.72 22.83
C ASP A 543 64.02 47.67 21.70
N ASP A 544 63.18 47.19 20.76
CA ASP A 544 62.27 48.09 20.01
C ASP A 544 61.03 47.39 19.40
N ILE A 545 60.52 46.33 20.05
CA ILE A 545 59.29 45.63 19.60
C ILE A 545 58.04 46.15 20.33
N ASN A 546 58.21 46.91 21.43
CA ASN A 546 57.08 47.38 22.24
C ASN A 546 56.38 48.65 21.73
N ASP A 547 57.00 49.45 20.86
CA ASP A 547 56.38 50.67 20.32
C ASP A 547 55.54 50.47 19.05
N TYR A 548 55.57 49.29 18.42
CA TYR A 548 54.79 49.02 17.20
C TYR A 548 53.47 48.28 17.43
N LEU A 549 53.28 47.64 18.60
CA LEU A 549 52.12 46.77 18.85
C LEU A 549 51.06 47.37 19.79
N PHE A 550 51.35 48.46 20.52
CA PHE A 550 50.40 49.12 21.42
C PHE A 550 50.38 50.66 21.32
N GLY A 551 50.87 51.23 20.22
CA GLY A 551 50.67 52.64 19.86
C GLY A 551 49.28 52.92 19.30
#